data_AF-A0A9W4JPL3-F1
#
_entry.id   AF-A0A9W4JPL3-F1
#
_cell.length_a   1.000
_cell.length_b   1.000
_cell.length_c   1.000
_cell.angle_alpha   90.00
_cell.angle_beta   90.00
_cell.angle_gamma   90.00
#
_symmetry.space_group_name_H-M   'P 1'
#
loop_
_entity.id
_entity.type
_entity.pdbx_description
1 polymer ?
#
loop_
_entity_poly.entity_id
_entity_poly.type
_entity_poly.pdbx_seq_one_letter_code
_entity_poly.pdbx_strand_id
1 'polypeptide(L)'
;MGFDQKESDERKPFFDKMQAEWINRKRPDNPRPFSVPYEENIRGDKVDDERSREKKGKVNSLQRFRYVRHEKILEREKENSPDCSYKLLQAEQNLREVVQEESAIKEGIQPLSKDAQERLIVLNTTYWRLSQEWWHWRSALHPGPQERAFKLWRSHPKWYMHQELVKDCAGQDGCCARECGCCQNRQIDASRILGVGHCTLECECCRQARGFEISKEDKEKVRSQFRFDGKRLDSRLKAINMVSIFGLVSDHFRNPFEMIDVPPSYEQFETKEKEQEASHLIWREVEMVETSSWR
;
A
#
# COMPACT_ATOMS: atom_id res chain seq x y z
N MET A 1 9.46 -27.94 -44.86
CA MET A 1 10.35 -26.80 -44.52
C MET A 1 11.28 -27.30 -43.43
N GLY A 2 12.52 -27.64 -43.80
CA GLY A 2 13.53 -28.14 -42.86
C GLY A 2 14.22 -26.96 -42.17
N PHE A 3 14.35 -27.04 -40.84
CA PHE A 3 15.18 -26.13 -40.07
C PHE A 3 16.59 -26.72 -39.96
N ASP A 4 17.56 -25.89 -40.31
CA ASP A 4 18.97 -26.20 -40.45
C ASP A 4 19.63 -26.43 -39.08
N GLN A 5 20.32 -27.56 -38.92
CA GLN A 5 20.86 -28.05 -37.65
C GLN A 5 22.32 -27.59 -37.41
N LYS A 6 22.81 -26.63 -38.19
CA LYS A 6 24.24 -26.27 -38.27
C LYS A 6 24.76 -25.27 -37.22
N GLU A 7 23.90 -24.65 -36.41
CA GLU A 7 24.36 -23.56 -35.50
C GLU A 7 24.77 -24.01 -34.09
N SER A 8 24.67 -25.32 -33.77
CA SER A 8 24.91 -25.82 -32.41
C SER A 8 26.33 -26.35 -32.14
N ASP A 9 27.15 -26.56 -33.17
CA ASP A 9 28.48 -27.17 -33.03
C ASP A 9 29.64 -26.18 -32.87
N GLU A 10 29.44 -24.88 -33.12
CA GLU A 10 30.51 -23.88 -33.01
C GLU A 10 30.63 -23.20 -31.63
N ARG A 11 29.68 -23.42 -30.70
CA ARG A 11 29.69 -22.76 -29.37
C ARG A 11 30.35 -23.56 -28.25
N LYS A 12 30.51 -24.88 -28.41
CA LYS A 12 31.21 -25.73 -27.42
C LYS A 12 32.69 -25.35 -27.20
N PRO A 13 33.50 -25.06 -28.24
CA PRO A 13 34.91 -24.77 -28.05
C PRO A 13 35.20 -23.50 -27.23
N PHE A 14 34.26 -22.55 -27.22
CA PHE A 14 34.40 -21.30 -26.49
C PHE A 14 34.24 -21.48 -24.97
N PHE A 15 33.21 -22.23 -24.55
CA PHE A 15 32.95 -22.48 -23.12
C PHE A 15 34.01 -23.37 -22.47
N ASP A 16 34.48 -24.40 -23.18
CA ASP A 16 35.51 -25.31 -22.67
C ASP A 16 36.86 -24.59 -22.49
N LYS A 17 37.19 -23.64 -23.38
CA LYS A 17 38.39 -22.81 -23.27
C LYS A 17 38.32 -21.84 -22.09
N MET A 18 37.15 -21.23 -21.85
CA MET A 18 36.93 -20.33 -20.71
C MET A 18 37.03 -21.07 -19.36
N GLN A 19 36.53 -22.30 -19.30
CA GLN A 19 36.55 -23.12 -18.08
C GLN A 19 37.97 -23.64 -17.78
N ALA A 20 38.75 -23.99 -18.81
CA ALA A 20 40.16 -24.36 -18.66
C ALA A 20 41.05 -23.18 -18.20
N GLU A 21 40.76 -21.95 -18.64
CA GLU A 21 41.45 -20.73 -18.15
C GLU A 21 41.10 -20.39 -16.70
N TRP A 22 39.87 -20.71 -16.25
CA TRP A 22 39.45 -20.48 -14.87
C TRP A 22 40.09 -21.46 -13.89
N ILE A 23 40.23 -22.74 -14.28
CA ILE A 23 40.82 -23.80 -13.44
C ILE A 23 42.34 -23.60 -13.25
N ASN A 24 43.04 -23.01 -14.24
CA ASN A 24 44.49 -22.82 -14.21
C ASN A 24 44.97 -21.50 -13.56
N ARG A 25 44.06 -20.61 -13.13
CA ARG A 25 44.47 -19.43 -12.35
C ARG A 25 44.86 -19.87 -10.94
N LYS A 26 46.17 -19.99 -10.70
CA LYS A 26 46.78 -20.21 -9.39
C LYS A 26 46.13 -19.25 -8.37
N ARG A 27 45.54 -19.83 -7.31
CA ARG A 27 45.07 -19.06 -6.14
C ARG A 27 46.26 -18.27 -5.60
N PRO A 28 46.18 -16.94 -5.49
CA PRO A 28 47.22 -16.21 -4.77
C PRO A 28 47.21 -16.67 -3.32
N ASP A 29 48.38 -17.05 -2.83
CA ASP A 29 48.60 -17.44 -1.46
C ASP A 29 48.16 -16.31 -0.52
N ASN A 30 47.23 -16.67 0.36
CA ASN A 30 46.84 -15.93 1.55
C ASN A 30 46.27 -14.51 1.30
N PRO A 31 44.95 -14.36 1.06
CA PRO A 31 44.33 -13.06 1.19
C PRO A 31 44.49 -12.62 2.64
N ARG A 32 45.25 -11.54 2.86
CA ARG A 32 45.20 -10.79 4.12
C ARG A 32 43.73 -10.63 4.50
N PRO A 33 43.34 -10.84 5.77
CA PRO A 33 41.95 -10.62 6.16
C PRO A 33 41.62 -9.19 5.76
N PHE A 34 40.71 -9.05 4.80
CA PHE A 34 40.12 -7.76 4.48
C PHE A 34 39.53 -7.30 5.82
N SER A 35 40.16 -6.29 6.41
CA SER A 35 39.54 -5.53 7.48
C SER A 35 38.31 -4.89 6.84
N VAL A 36 37.17 -5.55 6.97
CA VAL A 36 35.87 -5.00 6.60
C VAL A 36 35.77 -3.69 7.41
N PRO A 37 35.75 -2.52 6.76
CA PRO A 37 35.56 -1.27 7.47
C PRO A 37 34.25 -1.38 8.23
N TYR A 38 34.29 -0.98 9.50
CA TYR A 38 33.16 -0.82 10.41
C TYR A 38 31.86 -0.53 9.65
N GLU A 39 30.84 -1.38 9.83
CA GLU A 39 29.53 -1.34 9.15
C GLU A 39 28.99 0.10 9.04
N GLU A 40 29.26 0.76 7.92
CA GLU A 40 28.58 2.00 7.57
C GLU A 40 27.14 1.60 7.26
N ASN A 41 26.23 1.89 8.20
CA ASN A 41 24.79 1.69 8.03
C ASN A 41 24.37 2.14 6.62
N ILE A 42 23.81 1.22 5.85
CA ILE A 42 23.28 1.49 4.52
C ILE A 42 22.17 2.53 4.67
N ARG A 43 22.07 3.45 3.70
CA ARG A 43 21.04 4.48 3.72
C ARG A 43 19.65 3.83 3.84
N GLY A 44 18.94 4.15 4.93
CA GLY A 44 17.63 3.57 5.23
C GLY A 44 17.65 2.60 6.41
N ASP A 45 18.83 2.14 6.85
CA ASP A 45 18.96 1.21 7.97
C ASP A 45 18.37 1.78 9.27
N LYS A 46 17.85 0.86 10.09
CA LYS A 46 17.39 1.17 11.43
C LYS A 46 18.60 1.56 12.27
N VAL A 47 18.57 2.73 12.88
CA VAL A 47 19.57 3.13 13.89
C VAL A 47 19.17 2.57 15.26
N ASP A 48 20.13 2.45 16.17
CA ASP A 48 19.90 1.86 17.50
C ASP A 48 18.82 2.59 18.32
N ASP A 49 18.74 3.90 18.11
CA ASP A 49 17.69 4.75 18.65
C ASP A 49 16.28 4.33 18.21
N GLU A 50 16.12 3.90 16.95
CA GLU A 50 14.87 3.37 16.42
C GLU A 50 14.59 1.98 17.03
N ARG A 51 15.60 1.09 17.03
CA ARG A 51 15.49 -0.27 17.60
C ARG A 51 15.09 -0.22 19.07
N SER A 52 15.68 0.70 19.83
CA SER A 52 15.40 0.89 21.26
C SER A 52 13.96 1.34 21.50
N ARG A 53 13.42 2.25 20.68
CA ARG A 53 12.01 2.70 20.78
C ARG A 53 11.03 1.59 20.40
N GLU A 54 11.36 0.82 19.37
CA GLU A 54 10.60 -0.35 18.93
C GLU A 54 10.54 -1.42 20.03
N LYS A 55 11.69 -1.78 20.62
CA LYS A 55 11.77 -2.74 21.74
C LYS A 55 10.98 -2.30 22.98
N LYS A 56 10.89 -0.99 23.23
CA LYS A 56 10.12 -0.43 24.36
C LYS A 56 8.62 -0.34 24.10
N GLY A 57 8.13 -0.68 22.90
CA GLY A 57 6.71 -0.61 22.55
C GLY A 57 6.13 0.81 22.53
N LYS A 58 6.98 1.86 22.51
CA LYS A 58 6.53 3.26 22.54
C LYS A 58 6.15 3.73 21.14
N VAL A 59 5.01 3.26 20.62
CA VAL A 59 4.58 3.44 19.22
C VAL A 59 4.55 4.92 18.80
N ASN A 60 3.93 5.82 19.59
CA ASN A 60 3.89 7.25 19.25
C ASN A 60 5.30 7.84 19.10
N SER A 61 6.17 7.60 20.08
CA SER A 61 7.56 8.08 20.06
C SER A 61 8.35 7.52 18.89
N LEU A 62 8.15 6.23 18.56
CA LEU A 62 8.75 5.58 17.41
C LEU A 62 8.29 6.22 16.09
N GLN A 63 6.98 6.43 15.91
CA GLN A 63 6.44 7.03 14.70
C GLN A 63 6.88 8.49 14.54
N ARG A 64 6.90 9.28 15.62
CA ARG A 64 7.44 10.66 15.60
C ARG A 64 8.93 10.69 15.23
N PHE A 65 9.71 9.75 15.77
CA PHE A 65 11.12 9.61 15.39
C PHE A 65 11.27 9.33 13.89
N ARG A 66 10.46 8.42 13.33
CA ARG A 66 10.45 8.09 11.90
C ARG A 66 10.04 9.30 11.05
N TYR A 67 8.99 10.02 11.45
CA TYR A 67 8.52 11.23 10.77
C TYR A 67 9.60 12.31 10.71
N VAL A 68 10.19 12.69 11.86
CA VAL A 68 11.25 13.72 11.90
C VAL A 68 12.48 13.31 11.09
N ARG A 69 12.84 12.03 11.09
CA ARG A 69 13.97 11.54 10.29
C ARG A 69 13.65 11.58 8.79
N HIS A 70 12.42 11.26 8.40
CA HIS A 70 11.95 11.37 7.02
C HIS A 70 11.92 12.83 6.53
N GLU A 71 11.42 13.77 7.31
CA GLU A 71 11.45 15.20 6.96
C GLU A 71 12.89 15.68 6.71
N LYS A 72 13.83 15.32 7.58
CA LYS A 72 15.27 15.64 7.40
C LYS A 72 15.91 14.99 6.17
N ILE A 73 15.34 13.90 5.68
CA ILE A 73 15.78 13.25 4.45
C ILE A 73 15.25 14.03 3.25
N LEU A 74 13.94 14.34 3.24
CA LEU A 74 13.32 15.15 2.20
C LEU A 74 13.99 16.53 2.08
N GLU A 75 14.32 17.17 3.20
CA GLU A 75 15.03 18.46 3.21
C GLU A 75 16.39 18.40 2.52
N ARG A 76 17.10 17.27 2.65
CA ARG A 76 18.39 17.04 1.99
C ARG A 76 18.25 16.65 0.52
N GLU A 77 17.14 16.02 0.17
CA GLU A 77 16.85 15.50 -1.17
C GLU A 77 16.00 16.47 -2.02
N LYS A 78 15.75 17.69 -1.53
CA LYS A 78 14.82 18.72 -2.08
C LYS A 78 14.86 18.96 -3.59
N GLU A 79 15.90 18.52 -4.28
CA GLU A 79 16.10 18.69 -5.72
C GLU A 79 15.72 17.45 -6.58
N ASN A 80 15.61 16.24 -5.99
CA ASN A 80 15.56 15.00 -6.78
C ASN A 80 14.39 14.03 -6.48
N SER A 81 13.63 14.20 -5.40
CA SER A 81 12.48 13.32 -5.13
C SER A 81 11.39 13.99 -4.29
N PRO A 82 10.27 14.46 -4.90
CA PRO A 82 9.15 14.98 -4.14
C PRO A 82 8.49 13.83 -3.35
N ASP A 83 8.07 14.10 -2.11
CA ASP A 83 7.38 13.11 -1.26
C ASP A 83 6.17 12.53 -2.00
N CYS A 84 6.22 11.26 -2.40
CA CYS A 84 5.18 10.65 -3.22
C CYS A 84 3.97 10.18 -2.40
N SER A 85 3.99 10.35 -1.07
CA SER A 85 2.95 9.87 -0.17
C SER A 85 1.56 10.41 -0.53
N TYR A 86 1.47 11.63 -1.04
CA TYR A 86 0.19 12.20 -1.48
C TYR A 86 -0.41 11.48 -2.69
N LYS A 87 0.42 11.00 -3.62
CA LYS A 87 -0.05 10.24 -4.79
C LYS A 87 -0.58 8.88 -4.37
N LEU A 88 0.05 8.27 -3.38
CA LEU A 88 -0.45 7.05 -2.75
C LEU A 88 -1.85 7.28 -2.16
N LEU A 89 -2.04 8.34 -1.37
CA LEU A 89 -3.34 8.65 -0.76
C LEU A 89 -4.42 9.00 -1.80
N GLN A 90 -4.03 9.66 -2.89
CA GLN A 90 -4.93 9.92 -4.01
C GLN A 90 -5.36 8.61 -4.69
N ALA A 91 -4.44 7.67 -4.91
CA ALA A 91 -4.77 6.35 -5.45
C ALA A 91 -5.74 5.60 -4.52
N GLU A 92 -5.52 5.64 -3.20
CA GLU A 92 -6.43 5.06 -2.20
C GLU A 92 -7.83 5.70 -2.23
N GLN A 93 -7.91 7.02 -2.40
CA GLN A 93 -9.19 7.71 -2.55
C GLN A 93 -9.95 7.22 -3.79
N ASN A 94 -9.27 7.11 -4.92
CA ASN A 94 -9.88 6.63 -6.16
C ASN A 94 -10.32 5.16 -6.06
N LEU A 95 -9.53 4.32 -5.37
CA LEU A 95 -9.89 2.93 -5.09
C LEU A 95 -11.16 2.83 -4.22
N ARG A 96 -11.26 3.68 -3.18
CA ARG A 96 -12.47 3.78 -2.34
C ARG A 96 -13.70 4.17 -3.16
N GLU A 97 -13.59 5.16 -4.05
CA GLU A 97 -14.69 5.57 -4.93
C GLU A 97 -15.18 4.40 -5.78
N VAL A 98 -14.27 3.67 -6.43
CA VAL A 98 -14.62 2.49 -7.25
C VAL A 98 -15.34 1.42 -6.44
N VAL A 99 -14.83 1.07 -5.26
CA VAL A 99 -15.42 0.04 -4.40
C VAL A 99 -16.79 0.46 -3.86
N GLN A 100 -16.95 1.74 -3.54
CA GLN A 100 -18.23 2.26 -3.03
C GLN A 100 -19.29 2.35 -4.12
N GLU A 101 -18.90 2.75 -5.34
CA GLU A 101 -19.80 2.71 -6.50
C GLU A 101 -20.20 1.27 -6.85
N GLU A 102 -19.24 0.34 -6.84
CA GLU A 102 -19.50 -1.09 -7.05
C GLU A 102 -20.50 -1.62 -6.01
N SER A 103 -20.31 -1.26 -4.73
CA SER A 103 -21.23 -1.65 -3.66
C SER A 103 -22.63 -1.08 -3.87
N ALA A 104 -22.73 0.21 -4.23
CA ALA A 104 -24.00 0.88 -4.49
C ALA A 104 -24.79 0.23 -5.64
N ILE A 105 -24.10 -0.17 -6.72
CA ILE A 105 -24.73 -0.87 -7.84
C ILE A 105 -25.23 -2.26 -7.40
N LYS A 106 -24.43 -2.99 -6.61
CA LYS A 106 -24.76 -4.36 -6.16
C LYS A 106 -25.88 -4.39 -5.13
N GLU A 107 -25.96 -3.40 -4.25
CA GLU A 107 -27.02 -3.24 -3.24
C GLU A 107 -28.35 -2.77 -3.84
N GLY A 108 -28.36 -2.35 -5.11
CA GLY A 108 -29.58 -1.97 -5.85
C GLY A 108 -30.53 -3.13 -6.17
N ILE A 109 -31.59 -2.83 -6.93
CA ILE A 109 -32.63 -3.79 -7.31
C ILE A 109 -32.05 -4.87 -8.24
N GLN A 110 -32.33 -6.14 -7.92
CA GLN A 110 -32.05 -7.29 -8.77
C GLN A 110 -33.26 -7.64 -9.64
N PRO A 111 -33.08 -8.09 -10.90
CA PRO A 111 -31.80 -8.33 -11.57
C PRO A 111 -31.10 -7.05 -12.04
N LEU A 112 -29.76 -7.03 -12.03
CA LEU A 112 -28.97 -5.92 -12.56
C LEU A 112 -29.30 -5.66 -14.03
N SER A 113 -29.55 -4.40 -14.38
CA SER A 113 -29.71 -3.96 -15.76
C SER A 113 -28.43 -4.19 -16.58
N LYS A 114 -28.57 -4.24 -17.91
CA LYS A 114 -27.41 -4.34 -18.81
C LYS A 114 -26.40 -3.21 -18.56
N ASP A 115 -26.89 -1.99 -18.38
CA ASP A 115 -26.04 -0.82 -18.10
C ASP A 115 -25.29 -0.95 -16.77
N ALA A 116 -25.94 -1.51 -15.73
CA ALA A 116 -25.29 -1.76 -14.45
C ALA A 116 -24.19 -2.83 -14.58
N GLN A 117 -24.42 -3.88 -15.36
CA GLN A 117 -23.41 -4.92 -15.63
C GLN A 117 -22.21 -4.35 -16.40
N GLU A 118 -22.45 -3.56 -17.46
CA GLU A 118 -21.40 -2.87 -18.21
C GLU A 118 -20.60 -1.93 -17.31
N ARG A 119 -21.27 -1.21 -16.41
CA ARG A 119 -20.60 -0.34 -15.44
C ARG A 119 -19.70 -1.12 -14.49
N LEU A 120 -20.13 -2.26 -13.96
CA LEU A 120 -19.31 -3.12 -13.11
C LEU A 120 -18.04 -3.62 -13.82
N ILE A 121 -18.11 -3.93 -15.12
CA ILE A 121 -16.93 -4.32 -15.91
C ILE A 121 -15.92 -3.16 -16.00
N VAL A 122 -16.41 -1.94 -16.23
CA VAL A 122 -15.58 -0.74 -16.27
C VAL A 122 -14.94 -0.47 -14.90
N LEU A 123 -15.70 -0.62 -13.82
CA LEU A 123 -15.19 -0.46 -12.45
C LEU A 123 -14.12 -1.49 -12.12
N ASN A 124 -14.30 -2.75 -12.52
CA ASN A 124 -13.29 -3.79 -12.31
C ASN A 124 -11.97 -3.49 -13.02
N THR A 125 -12.03 -3.06 -14.29
CA THR A 125 -10.85 -2.62 -15.06
C THR A 125 -10.18 -1.41 -14.39
N THR A 126 -10.99 -0.47 -13.90
CA THR A 126 -10.50 0.73 -13.22
C THR A 126 -9.82 0.39 -11.90
N TYR A 127 -10.40 -0.52 -11.10
CA TYR A 127 -9.83 -1.00 -9.85
C TYR A 127 -8.47 -1.64 -10.08
N TRP A 128 -8.34 -2.51 -11.09
CA TRP A 128 -7.08 -3.15 -11.43
C TRP A 128 -5.99 -2.12 -11.75
N ARG A 129 -6.29 -1.14 -12.63
CA ARG A 129 -5.35 -0.06 -12.98
C ARG A 129 -4.93 0.76 -11.77
N LEU A 130 -5.89 1.16 -10.92
CA LEU A 130 -5.61 1.92 -9.71
C LEU A 130 -4.83 1.12 -8.67
N SER A 131 -5.00 -0.21 -8.64
CA SER A 131 -4.20 -1.09 -7.79
C SER A 131 -2.74 -1.11 -8.22
N GLN A 132 -2.47 -1.11 -9.53
CA GLN A 132 -1.09 -0.97 -10.05
C GLN A 132 -0.49 0.39 -9.69
N GLU A 133 -1.28 1.46 -9.81
CA GLU A 133 -0.87 2.80 -9.41
C GLU A 133 -0.56 2.88 -7.90
N TRP A 134 -1.41 2.27 -7.06
CA TRP A 134 -1.17 2.14 -5.64
C TRP A 134 0.15 1.41 -5.35
N TRP A 135 0.41 0.28 -6.00
CA TRP A 135 1.67 -0.47 -5.83
C TRP A 135 2.89 0.33 -6.26
N HIS A 136 2.79 1.07 -7.36
CA HIS A 136 3.84 1.97 -7.83
C HIS A 136 4.17 3.03 -6.77
N TRP A 137 3.17 3.78 -6.29
CA TRP A 137 3.39 4.84 -5.31
C TRP A 137 3.79 4.29 -3.94
N ARG A 138 3.26 3.13 -3.56
CA ARG A 138 3.64 2.44 -2.33
C ARG A 138 5.11 2.04 -2.35
N SER A 139 5.61 1.56 -3.48
CA SER A 139 7.01 1.18 -3.66
C SER A 139 7.94 2.39 -3.78
N ALA A 140 7.39 3.54 -4.19
CA ALA A 140 8.11 4.81 -4.26
C ALA A 140 8.23 5.53 -2.89
N LEU A 141 7.57 5.05 -1.83
CA LEU A 141 7.77 5.59 -0.48
C LEU A 141 9.25 5.50 -0.11
N HIS A 142 9.77 6.52 0.55
CA HIS A 142 11.21 6.61 0.85
C HIS A 142 11.65 5.39 1.67
N PRO A 143 12.66 4.63 1.19
CA PRO A 143 13.11 3.43 1.87
C PRO A 143 13.67 3.80 3.24
N GLY A 144 13.18 3.09 4.27
CA GLY A 144 13.62 3.30 5.63
C GLY A 144 12.51 3.86 6.54
N PRO A 145 12.66 5.06 7.15
CA PRO A 145 11.72 5.52 8.18
C PRO A 145 10.26 5.63 7.71
N GLN A 146 10.01 6.20 6.53
CA GLN A 146 8.64 6.38 6.01
C GLN A 146 8.00 5.04 5.68
N GLU A 147 8.71 4.17 4.97
CA GLU A 147 8.20 2.84 4.65
C GLU A 147 7.89 2.01 5.90
N ARG A 148 8.78 2.01 6.90
CA ARG A 148 8.56 1.28 8.16
C ARG A 148 7.42 1.87 8.97
N ALA A 149 7.28 3.20 8.97
CA ALA A 149 6.15 3.88 9.59
C ALA A 149 4.82 3.42 8.99
N PHE A 150 4.74 3.45 7.65
CA PHE A 150 3.58 3.00 6.90
C PHE A 150 3.26 1.53 7.17
N LYS A 151 4.25 0.63 7.10
CA LYS A 151 4.05 -0.81 7.37
C LYS A 151 3.51 -1.06 8.77
N LEU A 152 4.12 -0.43 9.78
CA LEU A 152 3.65 -0.56 11.17
C LEU A 152 2.23 -0.02 11.32
N TRP A 153 1.95 1.18 10.81
CA TRP A 153 0.65 1.82 10.95
C TRP A 153 -0.46 1.02 10.25
N ARG A 154 -0.22 0.60 9.00
CA ARG A 154 -1.19 -0.16 8.20
C ARG A 154 -1.29 -1.64 8.57
N SER A 155 -0.50 -2.12 9.54
CA SER A 155 -0.68 -3.46 10.10
C SER A 155 -1.99 -3.60 10.88
N HIS A 156 -2.55 -2.48 11.34
CA HIS A 156 -3.86 -2.47 11.97
C HIS A 156 -4.96 -2.41 10.90
N PRO A 157 -5.85 -3.40 10.77
CA PRO A 157 -6.82 -3.49 9.68
C PRO A 157 -7.82 -2.33 9.68
N LYS A 158 -8.10 -1.76 10.86
CA LYS A 158 -8.96 -0.59 11.05
C LYS A 158 -8.19 0.72 11.19
N TRP A 159 -6.96 0.83 10.65
CA TRP A 159 -6.16 2.06 10.67
C TRP A 159 -6.96 3.29 10.18
N TYR A 160 -7.88 3.07 9.23
CA TYR A 160 -8.72 4.12 8.66
C TYR A 160 -9.77 4.64 9.64
N MET A 161 -10.06 3.93 10.74
CA MET A 161 -10.98 4.37 11.80
C MET A 161 -10.29 5.19 12.89
N HIS A 162 -9.11 5.73 12.60
CA HIS A 162 -8.42 6.66 13.48
C HIS A 162 -9.26 7.95 13.65
N GLN A 163 -9.35 8.47 14.88
CA GLN A 163 -10.19 9.61 15.27
C GLN A 163 -10.09 10.82 14.32
N GLU A 164 -8.88 11.20 13.89
CA GLU A 164 -8.71 12.32 12.96
C GLU A 164 -9.29 12.05 11.55
N LEU A 165 -9.27 10.81 11.08
CA LEU A 165 -9.88 10.43 9.80
C LEU A 165 -11.41 10.38 9.92
N VAL A 166 -11.92 9.94 11.08
CA VAL A 166 -13.34 9.97 11.43
C VAL A 166 -13.85 11.42 11.47
N LYS A 167 -13.11 12.32 12.15
CA LYS A 167 -13.42 13.75 12.19
C LYS A 167 -13.39 14.39 10.81
N ASP A 168 -12.41 14.06 9.98
CA ASP A 168 -12.34 14.57 8.61
C ASP A 168 -13.55 14.11 7.78
N CYS A 169 -13.92 12.84 7.88
CA CYS A 169 -15.14 12.32 7.25
C CYS A 169 -16.40 13.04 7.75
N ALA A 170 -16.52 13.27 9.06
CA ALA A 170 -17.65 13.99 9.64
C ALA A 170 -17.69 15.47 9.21
N GLY A 171 -16.54 16.15 9.15
CA GLY A 171 -16.43 17.54 8.70
C GLY A 171 -16.78 17.73 7.22
N GLN A 172 -16.75 16.66 6.43
CA GLN A 172 -17.21 16.63 5.03
C GLN A 172 -18.69 16.21 4.89
N ASP A 173 -19.46 16.20 5.98
CA ASP A 173 -20.85 15.72 6.01
C ASP A 173 -20.98 14.24 5.57
N GLY A 174 -19.97 13.44 5.89
CA GLY A 174 -19.92 12.01 5.58
C GLY A 174 -20.73 11.14 6.56
N CYS A 175 -20.68 9.81 6.34
CA CYS A 175 -21.33 8.83 7.21
C CYS A 175 -20.98 9.00 8.70
N CYS A 176 -19.77 9.45 9.02
CA CYS A 176 -19.31 9.64 10.40
C CYS A 176 -20.02 10.80 11.13
N ALA A 177 -20.55 11.81 10.43
CA ALA A 177 -21.35 12.86 11.06
C ALA A 177 -22.77 12.39 11.43
N ARG A 178 -23.29 11.39 10.69
CA ARG A 178 -24.64 10.83 10.88
C ARG A 178 -24.66 9.57 11.74
N GLU A 179 -23.50 9.10 12.18
CA GLU A 179 -23.34 7.90 13.01
C GLU A 179 -24.01 6.64 12.44
N CYS A 180 -24.18 6.56 11.11
CA CYS A 180 -24.88 5.42 10.48
C CYS A 180 -24.07 4.11 10.50
N GLY A 181 -22.83 4.12 11.01
CA GLY A 181 -21.95 2.95 11.10
C GLY A 181 -21.37 2.46 9.77
N CYS A 182 -21.73 3.07 8.63
CA CYS A 182 -21.38 2.58 7.29
C CYS A 182 -19.87 2.43 7.09
N CYS A 183 -19.04 3.36 7.59
CA CYS A 183 -17.59 3.31 7.42
C CYS A 183 -16.95 2.17 8.22
N GLN A 184 -17.47 1.89 9.42
CA GLN A 184 -16.96 0.85 10.30
C GLN A 184 -17.40 -0.55 9.87
N ASN A 185 -18.67 -0.67 9.47
CA ASN A 185 -19.33 -1.96 9.27
C ASN A 185 -19.37 -2.39 7.79
N ARG A 186 -18.78 -1.61 6.88
CA ARG A 186 -18.75 -1.97 5.45
C ARG A 186 -18.02 -3.30 5.28
N GLN A 187 -18.75 -4.27 4.74
CA GLN A 187 -18.17 -5.53 4.29
C GLN A 187 -17.40 -5.25 3.00
N ILE A 188 -16.08 -5.37 3.05
CA ILE A 188 -15.22 -5.20 1.88
C ILE A 188 -14.74 -6.58 1.45
N ASP A 189 -15.03 -6.91 0.20
CA ASP A 189 -14.53 -8.10 -0.46
C ASP A 189 -12.99 -8.16 -0.34
N ALA A 190 -12.44 -9.36 -0.06
CA ALA A 190 -11.00 -9.53 0.08
C ALA A 190 -10.21 -9.08 -1.16
N SER A 191 -10.79 -9.24 -2.36
CA SER A 191 -10.23 -8.76 -3.63
C SER A 191 -10.28 -7.22 -3.78
N ARG A 192 -10.98 -6.52 -2.89
CA ARG A 192 -11.20 -5.08 -2.87
C ARG A 192 -10.58 -4.37 -1.66
N ILE A 193 -9.66 -5.03 -0.95
CA ILE A 193 -9.10 -4.54 0.33
C ILE A 193 -8.41 -3.16 0.23
N LEU A 194 -7.88 -2.78 -0.94
CA LEU A 194 -7.25 -1.47 -1.13
C LEU A 194 -8.27 -0.31 -1.16
N GLY A 195 -9.55 -0.61 -1.36
CA GLY A 195 -10.65 0.36 -1.30
C GLY A 195 -11.25 0.53 0.10
N VAL A 196 -10.55 0.12 1.17
CA VAL A 196 -10.99 0.34 2.54
C VAL A 196 -10.84 1.80 2.98
N GLY A 197 -11.81 2.29 3.74
CA GLY A 197 -11.76 3.59 4.40
C GLY A 197 -13.12 4.28 4.52
N HIS A 198 -13.08 5.59 4.75
CA HIS A 198 -14.27 6.42 4.88
C HIS A 198 -15.04 6.62 3.58
N CYS A 199 -16.29 7.08 3.70
CA CYS A 199 -17.15 7.33 2.56
C CYS A 199 -16.57 8.41 1.63
N THR A 200 -16.83 8.24 0.34
CA THR A 200 -16.59 9.19 -0.72
C THR A 200 -17.93 9.68 -1.28
N LEU A 201 -17.90 10.44 -2.37
CA LEU A 201 -19.09 10.87 -3.09
C LEU A 201 -19.92 9.71 -3.66
N GLU A 202 -19.31 8.53 -3.83
CA GLU A 202 -19.94 7.33 -4.38
C GLU A 202 -20.56 6.43 -3.28
N CYS A 203 -20.46 6.81 -2.01
CA CYS A 203 -21.09 6.08 -0.93
C CYS A 203 -22.63 6.17 -1.03
N GLU A 204 -23.30 5.02 -1.17
CA GLU A 204 -24.76 4.98 -1.30
C GLU A 204 -25.49 5.65 -0.13
N CYS A 205 -25.08 5.39 1.11
CA CYS A 205 -25.65 6.05 2.29
C CYS A 205 -25.51 7.58 2.22
N CYS A 206 -24.40 8.10 1.71
CA CYS A 206 -24.21 9.54 1.54
C CYS A 206 -25.04 10.09 0.37
N ARG A 207 -25.17 9.34 -0.73
CA ARG A 207 -26.02 9.71 -1.88
C ARG A 207 -27.48 9.84 -1.45
N GLN A 208 -27.99 8.86 -0.70
CA GLN A 208 -29.36 8.87 -0.17
C GLN A 208 -29.60 10.03 0.79
N ALA A 209 -28.69 10.23 1.75
CA ALA A 209 -28.81 11.34 2.71
C ALA A 209 -28.78 12.71 2.02
N ARG A 210 -27.96 12.85 0.98
CA ARG A 210 -27.85 14.09 0.18
C ARG A 210 -29.07 14.33 -0.70
N GLY A 211 -29.75 13.29 -1.17
CA GLY A 211 -31.03 13.39 -1.89
C GLY A 211 -30.96 13.89 -3.34
N PHE A 212 -29.77 14.02 -3.92
CA PHE A 212 -29.58 14.39 -5.34
C PHE A 212 -28.34 13.72 -5.93
N GLU A 213 -28.16 13.78 -7.24
CA GLU A 213 -26.94 13.32 -7.91
C GLU A 213 -25.95 14.46 -8.14
N ILE A 214 -24.65 14.19 -7.94
CA ILE A 214 -23.60 15.17 -8.27
C ILE A 214 -23.22 14.96 -9.74
N SER A 215 -23.26 16.04 -10.51
CA SER A 215 -22.79 16.03 -11.89
C SER A 215 -21.31 15.61 -11.96
N LYS A 216 -20.87 15.05 -13.10
CA LYS A 216 -19.46 14.67 -13.29
C LYS A 216 -18.53 15.88 -13.11
N GLU A 217 -18.95 17.05 -13.58
CA GLU A 217 -18.19 18.29 -13.44
C GLU A 217 -18.05 18.73 -11.98
N ASP A 218 -19.14 18.66 -11.21
CA ASP A 218 -19.12 19.05 -9.81
C ASP A 218 -18.37 18.02 -8.95
N LYS A 219 -18.42 16.73 -9.28
CA LYS A 219 -17.54 15.72 -8.66
C LYS A 219 -16.08 16.07 -8.87
N GLU A 220 -15.70 16.52 -10.07
CA GLU A 220 -14.33 16.93 -10.35
C GLU A 220 -13.92 18.20 -9.60
N LYS A 221 -14.83 19.19 -9.47
CA LYS A 221 -14.60 20.39 -8.65
C LYS A 221 -14.45 20.06 -7.17
N VAL A 222 -15.28 19.15 -6.65
CA VAL A 222 -15.16 18.68 -5.27
C VAL A 222 -13.82 17.97 -5.11
N ARG A 223 -13.49 17.01 -5.99
CA ARG A 223 -12.20 16.29 -5.96
C ARG A 223 -11.00 17.23 -6.03
N SER A 224 -11.05 18.29 -6.86
CA SER A 224 -9.93 19.21 -7.03
C SER A 224 -9.60 20.00 -5.77
N GLN A 225 -10.57 20.22 -4.88
CA GLN A 225 -10.32 20.80 -3.55
C GLN A 225 -9.47 19.89 -2.65
N PHE A 226 -9.42 18.59 -2.95
CA PHE A 226 -8.62 17.59 -2.25
C PHE A 226 -7.41 17.12 -3.06
N ARG A 227 -7.20 17.65 -4.28
CA ARG A 227 -6.06 17.29 -5.11
C ARG A 227 -4.81 18.01 -4.62
N PHE A 228 -3.72 17.26 -4.54
CA PHE A 228 -2.40 17.77 -4.24
C PHE A 228 -1.80 18.42 -5.49
N ASP A 229 -1.80 19.75 -5.56
CA ASP A 229 -1.24 20.50 -6.70
C ASP A 229 0.28 20.74 -6.59
N GLY A 230 0.92 20.18 -5.56
CA GLY A 230 2.36 20.21 -5.36
C GLY A 230 2.94 21.56 -4.92
N LYS A 231 2.13 22.62 -4.77
CA LYS A 231 2.65 23.97 -4.49
C LYS A 231 2.61 24.35 -3.01
N ARG A 232 1.70 23.77 -2.22
CA ARG A 232 1.76 23.74 -0.76
C ARG A 232 0.66 22.83 -0.25
N LEU A 233 0.98 21.88 0.62
CA LEU A 233 -0.04 21.20 1.40
C LEU A 233 -0.74 22.25 2.27
N ASP A 234 -2.05 22.40 2.14
CA ASP A 234 -2.80 23.08 3.18
C ASP A 234 -2.66 22.30 4.51
N SER A 235 -2.90 22.99 5.63
CA SER A 235 -2.71 22.40 6.97
C SER A 235 -3.52 21.12 7.18
N ARG A 236 -4.67 21.01 6.51
CA ARG A 236 -5.57 19.85 6.60
C ARG A 236 -4.97 18.66 5.85
N LEU A 237 -4.56 18.81 4.59
CA LEU A 237 -3.93 17.77 3.79
C LEU A 237 -2.64 17.27 4.44
N LYS A 238 -1.86 18.16 5.07
CA LYS A 238 -0.68 17.75 5.85
C LYS A 238 -1.08 16.87 7.06
N ALA A 239 -2.15 17.24 7.77
CA ALA A 239 -2.66 16.44 8.89
C ALA A 239 -3.17 15.06 8.41
N ILE A 240 -3.96 15.01 7.34
CA ILE A 240 -4.46 13.76 6.76
C ILE A 240 -3.31 12.88 6.29
N ASN A 241 -2.29 13.46 5.66
CA ASN A 241 -1.11 12.72 5.24
C ASN A 241 -0.38 12.11 6.44
N MET A 242 -0.10 12.91 7.46
CA MET A 242 0.60 12.49 8.65
C MET A 242 -0.16 11.37 9.39
N VAL A 243 -1.48 11.48 9.52
CA VAL A 243 -2.31 10.42 10.12
C VAL A 243 -2.33 9.18 9.23
N SER A 244 -2.50 9.33 7.91
CA SER A 244 -2.66 8.20 6.99
C SER A 244 -1.38 7.40 6.75
N ILE A 245 -0.21 8.03 6.88
CA ILE A 245 1.11 7.41 6.66
C ILE A 245 1.77 7.01 7.98
N PHE A 246 1.70 7.84 9.02
CA PHE A 246 2.42 7.64 10.28
C PHE A 246 1.53 7.32 11.48
N GLY A 247 0.21 7.49 11.37
CA GLY A 247 -0.72 7.42 12.51
C GLY A 247 -0.54 8.56 13.51
N LEU A 248 0.05 9.68 13.10
CA LEU A 248 0.41 10.77 14.01
C LEU A 248 -0.60 11.94 13.93
N VAL A 249 -0.81 12.58 15.07
CA VAL A 249 -1.55 13.84 15.21
C VAL A 249 -0.57 14.89 15.77
N SER A 250 -0.60 16.12 15.23
CA SER A 250 0.43 17.14 15.49
C SER A 250 0.66 17.37 16.98
N ASP A 251 -0.43 17.52 17.73
CA ASP A 251 -0.51 17.96 19.13
C ASP A 251 -0.85 16.84 20.13
N HIS A 252 -0.87 15.58 19.69
CA HIS A 252 -1.24 14.44 20.53
C HIS A 252 -0.11 13.40 20.71
N PHE A 253 0.12 12.95 21.96
CA PHE A 253 1.16 11.96 22.32
C PHE A 253 0.61 10.57 22.71
N ARG A 254 -0.69 10.36 22.52
CA ARG A 254 -1.35 9.05 22.72
C ARG A 254 -0.80 8.04 21.72
N ASN A 255 -0.85 6.77 22.08
CA ASN A 255 -0.56 5.71 21.13
C ASN A 255 -1.52 5.83 19.93
N PRO A 256 -1.01 5.91 18.68
CA PRO A 256 -1.86 5.96 17.49
C PRO A 256 -2.95 4.88 17.44
N PHE A 257 -2.67 3.69 17.97
CA PHE A 257 -3.63 2.59 17.98
C PHE A 257 -4.74 2.76 19.04
N GLU A 258 -4.49 3.51 20.12
CA GLU A 258 -5.52 3.86 21.12
C GLU A 258 -6.49 4.93 20.60
N MET A 259 -6.14 5.58 19.49
CA MET A 259 -6.98 6.59 18.83
C MET A 259 -7.84 5.98 17.72
N ILE A 260 -7.92 4.65 17.65
CA ILE A 260 -8.83 3.95 16.75
C ILE A 260 -10.06 3.60 17.59
N ASP A 261 -11.19 4.23 17.30
CA ASP A 261 -12.43 4.10 18.10
C ASP A 261 -13.08 2.71 18.00
N VAL A 262 -12.46 1.80 17.23
CA VAL A 262 -12.92 0.44 17.02
C VAL A 262 -11.77 -0.50 17.35
N PRO A 263 -11.84 -1.28 18.45
CA PRO A 263 -10.81 -2.26 18.75
C PRO A 263 -10.68 -3.26 17.58
N PRO A 264 -9.46 -3.75 17.31
CA PRO A 264 -9.26 -4.79 16.31
C PRO A 264 -10.05 -6.04 16.73
N SER A 265 -10.89 -6.55 15.85
CA SER A 265 -11.48 -7.89 16.02
C SER A 265 -10.40 -8.89 15.62
N TYR A 266 -9.69 -9.46 16.59
CA TYR A 266 -8.59 -10.39 16.35
C TYR A 266 -9.02 -11.71 15.67
N GLU A 267 -10.33 -11.99 15.64
CA GLU A 267 -10.95 -13.14 14.95
C GLU A 267 -10.67 -13.19 13.44
N GLN A 268 -10.30 -12.06 12.81
CA GLN A 268 -10.02 -11.99 11.37
C GLN A 268 -8.58 -12.38 10.98
N PHE A 269 -7.69 -12.59 11.96
CA PHE A 269 -6.30 -12.97 11.69
C PHE A 269 -6.10 -14.49 11.69
N GLU A 270 -6.82 -15.23 12.53
CA GLU A 270 -6.74 -16.70 12.59
C GLU A 270 -7.26 -17.39 11.32
N THR A 271 -8.17 -16.75 10.59
CA THR A 271 -8.67 -17.26 9.30
C THR A 271 -7.70 -16.98 8.15
N LYS A 272 -7.04 -15.81 8.15
CA LYS A 272 -6.10 -15.40 7.10
C LYS A 272 -4.77 -16.18 7.13
N GLU A 273 -4.27 -16.52 8.30
CA GLU A 273 -3.05 -17.33 8.43
C GLU A 273 -3.29 -18.76 7.91
N LYS A 274 -4.46 -19.33 8.20
CA LYS A 274 -4.89 -20.64 7.69
C LYS A 274 -5.18 -20.64 6.19
N GLU A 275 -5.77 -19.57 5.65
CA GLU A 275 -6.04 -19.43 4.20
C GLU A 275 -4.75 -19.19 3.39
N GLN A 276 -3.78 -18.46 3.94
CA GLN A 276 -2.47 -18.26 3.32
C GLN A 276 -1.63 -19.54 3.35
N GLU A 277 -1.66 -20.31 4.45
CA GLU A 277 -1.02 -21.64 4.51
C GLU A 277 -1.66 -22.63 3.52
N ALA A 278 -3.00 -22.65 3.42
CA ALA A 278 -3.71 -23.49 2.45
C ALA A 278 -3.39 -23.10 0.99
N SER A 279 -3.32 -21.80 0.69
CA SER A 279 -2.94 -21.33 -0.65
C SER A 279 -1.49 -21.71 -0.99
N HIS A 280 -0.58 -21.63 -0.03
CA HIS A 280 0.83 -21.98 -0.23
C HIS A 280 1.06 -23.50 -0.38
N LEU A 281 0.18 -24.33 0.21
CA LEU A 281 0.15 -25.79 0.02
C LEU A 281 -0.38 -26.17 -1.37
N ILE A 282 -1.43 -25.50 -1.86
CA ILE A 282 -2.00 -25.73 -3.20
C ILE A 282 -0.98 -25.38 -4.31
N TRP A 283 -0.21 -24.28 -4.16
CA TRP A 283 0.84 -23.94 -5.12
C TRP A 283 1.98 -24.97 -5.17
N ARG A 284 2.34 -25.60 -4.04
CA ARG A 284 3.37 -26.65 -4.00
C ARG A 284 2.91 -27.97 -4.61
N GLU A 285 1.63 -28.31 -4.51
CA GLU A 285 1.10 -29.52 -5.15
C GLU A 285 1.03 -29.38 -6.68
N VAL A 286 0.72 -28.17 -7.19
CA VAL A 286 0.73 -27.88 -8.63
C VAL A 286 2.15 -27.96 -9.23
N GLU A 287 3.17 -27.43 -8.56
CA GLU A 287 4.57 -27.54 -9.00
C GLU A 287 5.10 -28.99 -8.99
N MET A 288 4.62 -29.83 -8.08
CA MET A 288 5.00 -31.26 -8.04
C MET A 288 4.35 -32.08 -9.15
N VAL A 289 3.13 -31.73 -9.58
CA VAL A 289 2.44 -32.42 -10.69
C VAL A 289 3.07 -32.05 -12.03
N GLU A 290 3.44 -30.77 -12.23
CA GLU A 290 4.07 -30.30 -13.48
C GLU A 290 5.49 -30.86 -13.68
N THR A 291 6.24 -31.09 -12.61
CA THR A 291 7.61 -31.66 -12.69
C THR A 291 7.63 -33.18 -12.90
N SER A 292 6.52 -33.88 -12.63
CA SER A 292 6.36 -35.32 -12.93
C SER A 292 5.87 -35.62 -14.35
N SER A 293 5.40 -34.61 -15.10
CA SER A 293 4.96 -34.78 -16.50
C SER A 293 6.11 -34.68 -17.53
N TRP A 294 7.34 -34.43 -17.08
CA TRP A 294 8.54 -34.30 -17.92
C TRP A 294 9.65 -35.30 -17.56
N ARG A 295 9.28 -36.51 -17.12
CA ARG A 295 10.20 -37.66 -16.99
C ARG A 295 9.66 -38.89 -17.68
#